data_AF-A0A852YDV0-F1
#
_entry.id   AF-A0A852YDV0-F1
#
_cell.length_a   1.000
_cell.length_b   1.000
_cell.length_c   1.000
_cell.angle_alpha   90.00
_cell.angle_beta   90.00
_cell.angle_gamma   90.00
#
_symmetry.space_group_name_H-M   'P 1'
#
loop_
_entity.id
_entity.type
_entity.pdbx_description
1 polymer ?
#
loop_
_entity_poly.entity_id
_entity_poly.type
_entity_poly.pdbx_seq_one_letter_code
_entity_poly.pdbx_strand_id
1 'polypeptide(L)'
;MVRRAKPTFADIVAEVVATSAATAPEPMRPGDFSRTGTLSDPAGIPVTRERDRIGPAEAAELVGAGAWLAFEGCGCGGGGGCAISWTAPEAVTAPVGRPRFVRGCGSPTWIDSWVGDGTRVVFAHGDVKWGDLFD
;
A
#
# COMPACT_ATOMS: atom_id res chain seq x y z
N MET A 1 13.39 -53.93 3.03
CA MET A 1 13.18 -52.57 3.57
C MET A 1 13.77 -51.57 2.60
N VAL A 2 12.95 -50.80 1.88
CA VAL A 2 13.42 -49.73 0.99
C VAL A 2 13.62 -48.48 1.85
N ARG A 3 14.86 -47.98 1.94
CA ARG A 3 15.15 -46.67 2.56
C ARG A 3 14.58 -45.59 1.65
N ARG A 4 13.58 -44.82 2.12
CA ARG A 4 13.19 -43.57 1.46
C ARG A 4 14.41 -42.66 1.45
N ALA A 5 14.85 -42.26 0.26
CA ALA A 5 15.88 -41.24 0.11
C ALA A 5 15.40 -39.93 0.77
N LYS A 6 16.32 -39.22 1.43
CA LYS A 6 16.01 -37.89 1.97
C LYS A 6 15.86 -36.91 0.81
N PRO A 7 14.86 -36.03 0.83
CA PRO A 7 14.66 -35.05 -0.24
C PRO A 7 15.90 -34.17 -0.37
N THR A 8 16.27 -33.89 -1.61
CA THR A 8 17.37 -32.98 -1.94
C THR A 8 16.91 -31.54 -1.78
N PHE A 9 17.86 -30.60 -1.78
CA PHE A 9 17.52 -29.17 -1.79
C PHE A 9 16.66 -28.81 -3.02
N ALA A 10 16.91 -29.44 -4.17
CA ALA A 10 16.09 -29.26 -5.37
C ALA A 10 14.65 -29.76 -5.18
N ASP A 11 14.47 -30.90 -4.49
CA ASP A 11 13.14 -31.43 -4.18
C ASP A 11 12.38 -30.50 -3.21
N ILE A 12 13.09 -29.96 -2.21
CA ILE A 12 12.51 -28.99 -1.27
C ILE A 12 12.11 -27.69 -2.00
N VAL A 13 12.96 -27.17 -2.88
CA VAL A 13 12.65 -25.98 -3.68
C VAL A 13 11.45 -26.24 -4.60
N ALA A 14 11.41 -27.39 -5.28
CA ALA A 14 10.29 -27.75 -6.14
C ALA A 14 8.97 -27.90 -5.36
N GLU A 15 9.02 -28.48 -4.16
CA GLU A 15 7.86 -28.60 -3.26
C GLU A 15 7.36 -27.22 -2.79
N VAL A 16 8.27 -26.30 -2.43
CA VAL A 16 7.92 -24.92 -2.05
C VAL A 16 7.34 -24.14 -3.23
N VAL A 17 7.90 -24.28 -4.43
CA VAL A 17 7.37 -23.64 -5.65
C VAL A 17 5.99 -24.18 -6.01
N ALA A 18 5.79 -25.50 -5.93
CA ALA A 18 4.50 -26.12 -6.21
C ALA A 18 3.42 -25.72 -5.18
N THR A 19 3.79 -25.60 -3.90
CA THR A 19 2.86 -25.23 -2.84
C THR A 19 2.49 -23.74 -2.87
N SER A 20 3.45 -22.86 -3.20
CA SER A 20 3.21 -21.42 -3.31
C SER A 20 2.36 -21.04 -4.53
N ALA A 21 2.45 -21.80 -5.62
CA ALA A 21 1.60 -21.61 -6.81
C ALA A 21 0.13 -21.99 -6.58
N ALA A 22 -0.20 -22.75 -5.54
CA ALA A 22 -1.54 -23.29 -5.29
C ALA A 22 -2.41 -22.44 -4.34
N THR A 23 -1.89 -21.33 -3.79
CA THR A 23 -2.68 -20.48 -2.90
C THR A 23 -3.51 -19.53 -3.75
N ALA A 24 -4.82 -19.78 -3.83
CA ALA A 24 -5.77 -18.85 -4.43
C ALA A 24 -5.58 -17.47 -3.78
N PRO A 25 -5.59 -16.37 -4.55
CA PRO A 25 -5.51 -15.04 -3.98
C PRO A 25 -6.62 -14.88 -2.94
N GLU A 26 -6.24 -14.49 -1.73
CA GLU A 26 -7.22 -14.15 -0.70
C GLU A 26 -8.09 -13.01 -1.24
N PRO A 27 -9.44 -13.08 -1.15
CA PRO A 27 -10.30 -12.03 -1.67
C PRO A 27 -9.98 -10.73 -0.94
N MET A 28 -9.43 -9.77 -1.70
CA MET A 28 -9.04 -8.46 -1.19
C MET A 28 -10.30 -7.67 -0.82
N ARG A 29 -10.33 -7.07 0.36
CA ARG A 29 -11.43 -6.18 0.77
C ARG A 29 -11.26 -4.84 0.05
N PRO A 30 -12.37 -4.13 -0.26
CA PRO A 30 -12.29 -2.76 -0.74
C PRO A 30 -11.46 -1.87 0.20
N GLY A 31 -10.58 -1.05 -0.38
CA GLY A 31 -9.69 -0.14 0.34
C GLY A 31 -8.50 -0.82 1.01
N ASP A 32 -8.23 -2.08 0.71
CA ASP A 32 -7.20 -2.89 1.37
C ASP A 32 -5.96 -3.09 0.49
N PHE A 33 -4.87 -3.48 1.15
CA PHE A 33 -3.60 -3.83 0.52
C PHE A 33 -3.30 -5.31 0.67
N SER A 34 -3.15 -6.01 -0.45
CA SER A 34 -2.89 -7.44 -0.48
C SER A 34 -1.44 -7.74 -0.13
N ARG A 35 -1.21 -8.97 0.37
CA ARG A 35 0.14 -9.51 0.60
C ARG A 35 0.96 -9.66 -0.68
N THR A 36 0.32 -9.65 -1.85
CA THR A 36 0.98 -9.71 -3.16
C THR A 36 1.32 -8.34 -3.73
N GLY A 37 1.11 -7.26 -2.96
CA GLY A 37 1.47 -5.89 -3.35
C GLY A 37 0.41 -5.19 -4.19
N THR A 38 -0.85 -5.63 -4.12
CA THR A 38 -1.98 -5.02 -4.82
C THR A 38 -2.74 -4.11 -3.87
N LEU A 39 -3.00 -2.88 -4.27
CA LEU A 39 -3.90 -1.98 -3.54
C LEU A 39 -5.27 -1.98 -4.25
N SER A 40 -6.35 -1.95 -3.48
CA SER A 40 -7.67 -1.58 -4.01
C SER A 40 -8.11 -0.22 -3.48
N ASP A 41 -8.83 0.52 -4.31
CA ASP A 41 -9.53 1.72 -3.86
C ASP A 41 -10.72 1.36 -2.96
N PRO A 42 -11.39 2.34 -2.32
CA PRO A 42 -12.55 2.10 -1.46
C PRO A 42 -13.75 1.43 -2.15
N ALA A 43 -13.82 1.44 -3.48
CA ALA A 43 -14.85 0.75 -4.26
C ALA A 43 -14.46 -0.71 -4.57
N GLY A 44 -13.23 -1.13 -4.24
CA GLY A 44 -12.70 -2.45 -4.50
C GLY A 44 -12.04 -2.59 -5.87
N ILE A 45 -11.83 -1.48 -6.57
CA ILE A 45 -11.17 -1.48 -7.88
C ILE A 45 -9.65 -1.55 -7.64
N PRO A 46 -8.95 -2.51 -8.27
CA PRO A 46 -7.50 -2.60 -8.12
C PRO A 46 -6.82 -1.39 -8.75
N VAL A 47 -5.88 -0.80 -8.02
CA VAL A 47 -4.97 0.24 -8.50
C VAL A 47 -3.55 -0.29 -8.54
N THR A 48 -2.75 0.21 -9.47
CA THR A 48 -1.34 -0.16 -9.64
C THR A 48 -0.44 1.01 -9.25
N ARG A 49 0.72 0.69 -8.68
CA ARG A 49 1.69 1.72 -8.29
C ARG A 49 2.22 2.36 -9.57
N GLU A 50 1.97 3.65 -9.71
CA GLU A 50 2.48 4.46 -10.80
C GLU A 50 3.91 4.91 -10.48
N ARG A 51 4.12 5.44 -9.27
CA ARG A 51 5.43 5.90 -8.80
C ARG A 51 5.65 5.56 -7.34
N ASP A 52 6.87 5.12 -7.07
CA ASP A 52 7.38 4.87 -5.72
C ASP A 52 8.05 6.14 -5.18
N ARG A 53 7.84 6.44 -3.89
CA ARG A 53 8.56 7.49 -3.15
C ARG A 53 8.50 8.88 -3.79
N ILE A 54 7.29 9.38 -4.03
CA ILE A 54 7.07 10.76 -4.46
C ILE A 54 7.36 11.75 -3.33
N GLY A 55 7.71 12.99 -3.70
CA GLY A 55 7.99 14.06 -2.75
C GLY A 55 6.72 14.73 -2.21
N PRO A 56 6.79 15.41 -1.04
CA PRO A 56 5.63 16.09 -0.46
C PRO A 56 4.95 17.14 -1.35
N ALA A 57 5.72 17.88 -2.14
CA ALA A 57 5.16 18.89 -3.06
C ALA A 57 4.32 18.23 -4.15
N GLU A 58 4.83 17.15 -4.74
CA GLU A 58 4.12 16.39 -5.76
C GLU A 58 2.87 15.72 -5.20
N ALA A 59 2.95 15.14 -4.01
CA ALA A 59 1.79 14.56 -3.32
C ALA A 59 0.67 15.61 -3.14
N ALA A 60 1.02 16.83 -2.75
CA ALA A 60 0.06 17.93 -2.61
C ALA A 60 -0.56 18.38 -3.93
N GLU A 61 0.21 18.38 -5.02
CA GLU A 61 -0.31 18.66 -6.35
C GLU A 61 -1.29 17.59 -6.82
N LEU A 62 -0.97 16.31 -6.61
CA LEU A 62 -1.85 15.20 -6.99
C LEU A 62 -3.16 15.21 -6.20
N VAL A 63 -3.11 15.43 -4.89
CA VAL A 63 -4.30 15.56 -4.05
C VAL A 63 -5.11 16.79 -4.46
N GLY A 64 -4.45 17.93 -4.70
CA GLY A 64 -5.12 19.15 -5.20
C GLY A 64 -5.75 18.99 -6.58
N ALA A 65 -5.26 18.05 -7.39
CA ALA A 65 -5.82 17.68 -8.69
C ALA A 65 -6.96 16.63 -8.59
N GLY A 66 -7.37 16.24 -7.38
CA GLY A 66 -8.49 15.33 -7.15
C GLY A 66 -8.09 13.87 -6.91
N ALA A 67 -6.86 13.59 -6.52
CA ALA A 67 -6.49 12.24 -6.08
C ALA A 67 -7.13 11.90 -4.73
N TRP A 68 -7.53 10.64 -4.56
CA TRP A 68 -7.84 10.06 -3.25
C TRP A 68 -6.60 10.05 -2.38
N LEU A 69 -6.80 10.19 -1.08
CA LEU A 69 -5.71 10.12 -0.11
C LEU A 69 -5.90 8.89 0.78
N ALA A 70 -4.90 8.02 0.77
CA ALA A 70 -4.79 6.85 1.62
C ALA A 70 -3.67 7.06 2.64
N PHE A 71 -3.86 6.56 3.87
CA PHE A 71 -2.87 6.69 4.94
C PHE A 71 -2.79 5.44 5.81
N GLU A 72 -1.57 5.06 6.15
CA GLU A 72 -1.25 4.10 7.20
C GLU A 72 -0.06 4.60 8.03
N GLY A 73 -0.20 4.63 9.34
CA GLY A 73 0.82 5.17 10.24
C GLY A 73 1.89 4.16 10.68
N CYS A 74 1.76 2.88 10.32
CA CYS A 74 2.69 1.84 10.76
C CYS A 74 4.00 1.86 9.94
N GLY A 75 3.98 2.39 8.72
CA GLY A 75 5.12 2.37 7.81
C GLY A 75 5.39 0.99 7.21
N CYS A 76 4.37 0.13 7.15
CA CYS A 76 4.47 -1.23 6.62
C CYS A 76 4.08 -1.32 5.13
N GLY A 77 3.63 -0.21 4.52
CA GLY A 77 3.21 -0.21 3.13
C GLY A 77 1.82 -0.84 2.91
N GLY A 78 1.00 -0.93 3.95
CA GLY A 78 -0.24 -1.72 3.96
C GLY A 78 -0.03 -3.22 4.17
N GLY A 79 1.23 -3.69 4.24
CA GLY A 79 1.54 -5.07 4.57
C GLY A 79 1.22 -5.42 6.03
N GLY A 80 0.77 -6.65 6.30
CA GLY A 80 0.59 -7.14 7.67
C GLY A 80 -0.75 -6.77 8.33
N GLY A 81 -1.72 -6.28 7.57
CA GLY A 81 -3.10 -6.06 8.05
C GLY A 81 -3.32 -4.74 8.77
N CYS A 82 -2.43 -3.76 8.60
CA CYS A 82 -2.65 -2.40 9.10
C CYS A 82 -3.81 -1.74 8.34
N ALA A 83 -4.74 -1.15 9.08
CA ALA A 83 -5.89 -0.49 8.49
C ALA A 83 -5.46 0.77 7.71
N ILE A 84 -5.97 0.89 6.48
CA ILE A 84 -5.77 2.06 5.63
C ILE A 84 -6.92 3.03 5.85
N SER A 85 -6.58 4.26 6.20
CA SER A 85 -7.55 5.36 6.30
C SER A 85 -7.67 6.05 4.95
N TRP A 86 -8.89 6.30 4.50
CA TRP A 86 -9.18 6.87 3.19
C TRP A 86 -9.90 8.21 3.32
N THR A 87 -9.46 9.18 2.53
CA THR A 87 -10.11 10.49 2.37
C THR A 87 -10.45 10.71 0.91
N ALA A 88 -11.73 10.98 0.65
CA ALA A 88 -12.23 11.27 -0.68
C ALA A 88 -11.76 12.65 -1.17
N PRO A 89 -11.54 12.84 -2.49
CA PRO A 89 -11.10 14.11 -3.06
C PRO A 89 -11.96 15.31 -2.64
N GLU A 90 -13.27 15.12 -2.56
CA GLU A 90 -14.23 16.17 -2.18
C GLU A 90 -14.19 16.52 -0.68
N ALA A 91 -13.69 15.63 0.17
CA ALA A 91 -13.54 15.87 1.60
C ALA A 91 -12.27 16.67 1.93
N VAL A 92 -11.37 16.81 0.95
CA VAL A 92 -10.12 17.53 1.09
C VAL A 92 -10.38 19.04 0.91
N THR A 93 -10.44 19.76 2.04
CA THR A 93 -10.65 21.22 2.01
C THR A 93 -9.38 21.95 1.58
N ALA A 94 -9.48 22.79 0.54
CA ALA A 94 -8.35 23.57 0.05
C ALA A 94 -8.07 24.82 0.93
N PRO A 95 -6.78 25.22 1.06
CA PRO A 95 -5.59 24.49 0.64
C PRO A 95 -5.15 23.49 1.71
N VAL A 96 -5.03 22.22 1.31
CA VAL A 96 -4.60 21.06 2.12
C VAL A 96 -3.20 21.22 2.73
N GLY A 97 -2.43 22.19 2.22
CA GLY A 97 -1.02 22.33 2.53
C GLY A 97 -0.18 21.17 1.98
N ARG A 98 1.12 21.23 2.25
CA ARG A 98 2.06 20.15 1.90
C ARG A 98 2.22 19.21 3.09
N PRO A 99 2.26 17.88 2.87
CA PRO A 99 2.58 16.95 3.93
C PRO A 99 4.00 17.17 4.44
N ARG A 100 4.25 16.71 5.65
CA ARG A 100 5.58 16.75 6.28
C ARG A 100 5.90 15.38 6.85
N PHE A 101 7.11 14.91 6.56
CA PHE A 101 7.68 13.75 7.23
C PHE A 101 8.13 14.17 8.62
N VAL A 102 7.48 13.62 9.63
CA VAL A 102 7.84 13.87 11.03
C VAL A 102 8.90 12.84 11.41
N ARG A 103 10.07 13.30 11.82
CA ARG A 103 11.11 12.40 12.32
C ARG A 103 10.85 12.16 13.80
N GLY A 104 10.64 10.90 14.20
CA GLY A 104 10.69 10.56 15.63
C GLY A 104 9.94 9.32 16.10
N CYS A 105 8.99 8.78 15.33
CA CYS A 105 8.16 7.67 15.81
C CYS A 105 8.65 6.29 15.35
N GLY A 106 9.69 6.24 14.51
CA GLY A 106 10.46 5.03 14.20
C GLY A 106 9.91 4.21 13.04
N SER A 107 8.80 4.64 12.44
CA SER A 107 8.19 3.98 11.27
C SER A 107 8.93 4.38 9.98
N PRO A 108 9.22 3.43 9.08
CA PRO A 108 9.66 3.78 7.73
C PRO A 108 8.61 4.69 7.08
N THR A 109 9.03 5.83 6.52
CA THR A 109 8.11 6.91 6.10
C THR A 109 8.33 7.25 4.63
N TRP A 110 7.28 7.19 3.82
CA TRP A 110 7.31 7.54 2.39
C TRP A 110 5.90 7.83 1.85
N ILE A 111 5.81 8.24 0.58
CA ILE A 111 4.54 8.45 -0.13
C ILE A 111 4.65 7.82 -1.52
N ASP A 112 3.63 7.09 -1.95
CA ASP A 112 3.52 6.50 -3.28
C ASP A 112 2.34 7.09 -4.06
N SER A 113 2.40 7.07 -5.40
CA SER A 113 1.25 7.32 -6.26
C SER A 113 0.77 6.04 -6.92
N TRP A 114 -0.55 5.89 -6.99
CA TRP A 114 -1.23 4.74 -7.59
C TRP A 114 -2.32 5.21 -8.54
N VAL A 115 -2.62 4.39 -9.55
CA VAL A 115 -3.64 4.68 -10.57
C VAL A 115 -4.41 3.42 -10.94
N GLY A 116 -5.71 3.57 -11.25
CA GLY A 116 -6.54 2.48 -11.76
C GLY A 116 -7.95 2.97 -12.08
N ASP A 117 -8.51 2.53 -13.22
CA ASP A 117 -9.86 2.90 -13.72
C ASP A 117 -10.27 4.38 -13.52
N GLY A 118 -9.37 5.31 -13.85
CA GLY A 118 -9.61 6.75 -13.69
C GLY A 118 -9.43 7.29 -12.26
N THR A 119 -9.31 6.41 -11.26
CA THR A 119 -8.91 6.75 -9.90
C THR A 119 -7.40 6.96 -9.81
N ARG A 120 -7.00 8.03 -9.12
CA ARG A 120 -5.62 8.23 -8.66
C ARG A 120 -5.61 8.27 -7.14
N VAL A 121 -4.63 7.62 -6.54
CA VAL A 121 -4.45 7.56 -5.07
C VAL A 121 -3.05 8.05 -4.72
N VAL A 122 -2.97 8.92 -3.72
CA VAL A 122 -1.75 9.24 -3.00
C VAL A 122 -1.77 8.43 -1.71
N PHE A 123 -0.81 7.54 -1.52
CA PHE A 123 -0.72 6.69 -0.33
C PHE A 123 0.45 7.14 0.53
N ALA A 124 0.16 7.70 1.71
CA ALA A 124 1.13 8.12 2.70
C ALA A 124 1.37 7.02 3.76
N HIS A 125 2.64 6.81 4.10
CA HIS A 125 3.10 5.73 4.96
C HIS A 125 3.93 6.24 6.13
N GLY A 126 3.70 5.69 7.32
CA GLY A 126 4.49 5.98 8.51
C GLY A 126 4.21 7.37 9.08
N ASP A 127 5.27 8.12 9.38
CA ASP A 127 5.20 9.34 10.15
C ASP A 127 4.93 10.56 9.25
N VAL A 128 3.74 10.63 8.65
CA VAL A 128 3.32 11.73 7.76
C VAL A 128 2.24 12.58 8.43
N LYS A 129 2.52 13.88 8.60
CA LYS A 129 1.51 14.87 8.99
C LYS A 129 1.02 15.64 7.78
N TRP A 130 -0.29 15.83 7.67
CA TRP A 130 -0.89 16.55 6.54
C TRP A 130 -2.09 17.40 6.96
N GLY A 131 -1.80 18.57 7.54
CA GLY A 131 -2.85 19.41 8.11
C GLY A 131 -3.60 18.66 9.20
N ASP A 132 -4.93 18.74 9.19
CA ASP A 132 -5.83 18.02 10.10
C ASP A 132 -6.31 16.68 9.52
N LEU A 133 -5.79 16.25 8.35
CA LEU A 133 -6.20 15.00 7.71
C LEU A 133 -5.63 13.77 8.44
N PHE A 134 -4.37 13.87 8.88
CA PHE A 134 -3.66 12.84 9.64
C PHE A 134 -2.86 13.52 10.75
N ASP A 135 -2.95 12.96 11.96
CA ASP A 135 -2.33 13.51 13.17
C ASP A 135 -1.14 12.65 13.64
#